data_AF-A0A0T6B0P2-F1
#
_entry.id   AF-A0A0T6B0P2-F1
#
_cell.length_a   1.000
_cell.length_b   1.000
_cell.length_c   1.000
_cell.angle_alpha   90.00
_cell.angle_beta   90.00
_cell.angle_gamma   90.00
#
_symmetry.space_group_name_H-M   'P 1'
#
loop_
_entity.id
_entity.type
_entity.pdbx_description
1 polymer ?
#
loop_
_entity_poly.entity_id
_entity_poly.type
_entity_poly.pdbx_seq_one_letter_code
_entity_poly.pdbx_strand_id
1 'polypeptide(L)'
;PKQSLTYNYAIKYASDINLTGTLYDQMVCLIDIILDGLKSHMESIKGTEKEELLLKQYERDRFQLINQLVMNKQWNSAALLGEKYLDFKILVIICESTDNQQRLDEYMDRFNNEGFSKFVYEWYMQENKQAKLVNRCRKFNKTSNRTLYTFLSEHPFLSWMKDVFNQNFDGAAETLNDLALHETESVRRKKTMLSLSKLAKLAASDERNQDKFVDSVNRDLELIEFQEEVPDYEPHQMNATKINLSMELIEI
;
A
#
# COMPACT_ATOMS: atom_id res chain seq x y z
N PRO A 1 -18.05 -53.77 -3.49
CA PRO A 1 -18.65 -52.80 -4.44
C PRO A 1 -18.43 -51.31 -4.10
N LYS A 2 -18.69 -50.84 -2.87
CA LYS A 2 -18.47 -49.41 -2.51
C LYS A 2 -16.99 -49.00 -2.51
N GLN A 3 -16.09 -49.85 -2.03
CA GLN A 3 -14.65 -49.57 -1.99
C GLN A 3 -14.00 -49.49 -3.39
N SER A 4 -14.44 -50.31 -4.36
CA SER A 4 -13.92 -50.24 -5.74
C SER A 4 -14.38 -48.98 -6.47
N LEU A 5 -15.57 -48.48 -6.15
CA LEU A 5 -16.08 -47.23 -6.72
C LEU A 5 -15.26 -46.04 -6.19
N THR A 6 -15.03 -45.96 -4.87
CA THR A 6 -14.17 -44.93 -4.26
C THR A 6 -12.74 -44.97 -4.81
N TYR A 7 -12.18 -46.16 -5.01
CA TYR A 7 -10.86 -46.33 -5.60
C TYR A 7 -10.80 -45.83 -7.06
N ASN A 8 -11.79 -46.16 -7.89
CA ASN A 8 -11.85 -45.70 -9.28
C ASN A 8 -12.04 -44.17 -9.39
N TYR A 9 -12.85 -43.57 -8.51
CA TYR A 9 -12.97 -42.11 -8.43
C TYR A 9 -11.67 -41.45 -7.98
N ALA A 10 -10.95 -42.05 -7.01
CA ALA A 10 -9.66 -41.54 -6.57
C ALA A 10 -8.59 -41.61 -7.67
N ILE A 11 -8.56 -42.68 -8.46
CA ILE A 11 -7.66 -42.80 -9.62
C ILE A 11 -8.00 -41.74 -10.67
N LYS A 12 -9.27 -41.58 -11.03
CA LYS A 12 -9.68 -40.59 -12.03
C LYS A 12 -9.34 -39.16 -11.59
N TYR A 13 -9.63 -38.84 -10.33
CA TYR A 13 -9.28 -37.56 -9.73
C TYR A 13 -7.76 -37.33 -9.70
N ALA A 14 -6.96 -38.35 -9.38
CA ALA A 14 -5.50 -38.26 -9.45
C ALA A 14 -4.98 -38.07 -10.88
N SER A 15 -5.57 -38.73 -11.87
CA SER A 15 -5.25 -38.52 -13.29
C SER A 15 -5.58 -37.10 -13.75
N ASP A 16 -6.74 -36.57 -13.34
CA ASP A 16 -7.14 -35.20 -13.64
C ASP A 16 -6.18 -34.19 -12.98
N ILE A 17 -5.77 -34.40 -11.73
CA ILE A 17 -4.74 -33.57 -11.07
C ILE A 17 -3.42 -33.59 -11.85
N ASN A 18 -2.94 -34.76 -12.27
CA ASN A 18 -1.71 -34.87 -13.04
C ASN A 18 -1.79 -34.14 -14.39
N LEU A 19 -2.93 -34.22 -15.06
CA LEU A 19 -3.17 -33.50 -16.31
C LEU A 19 -3.17 -31.98 -16.07
N THR A 20 -3.85 -31.51 -15.02
CA THR A 20 -3.87 -30.09 -14.68
C THR A 20 -2.49 -29.56 -14.30
N GLY A 21 -1.70 -30.33 -13.55
CA GLY A 21 -0.30 -29.99 -13.25
C GLY A 21 0.53 -29.84 -14.52
N THR A 22 0.44 -30.82 -15.43
CA THR A 22 1.14 -30.77 -16.73
C THR A 22 0.73 -29.55 -17.56
N LEU A 23 -0.56 -29.20 -17.57
CA LEU A 23 -1.05 -28.02 -18.29
C LEU A 23 -0.50 -26.72 -17.71
N TYR A 24 -0.43 -26.59 -16.38
CA TYR A 24 0.19 -25.42 -15.75
C TYR A 24 1.68 -25.35 -16.02
N ASP A 25 2.40 -26.47 -16.01
CA ASP A 25 3.83 -26.49 -16.36
C ASP A 25 4.05 -26.01 -17.81
N GLN A 26 3.23 -26.50 -18.75
CA GLN A 26 3.27 -26.04 -20.14
C GLN A 26 2.93 -24.55 -20.26
N MET A 27 1.92 -24.08 -19.52
CA MET A 27 1.54 -22.66 -19.50
C MET A 27 2.69 -21.79 -18.96
N VAL A 28 3.38 -22.23 -17.90
CA VAL A 28 4.56 -21.56 -17.37
C VAL A 28 5.66 -21.48 -18.43
N CYS A 29 5.97 -22.58 -19.11
CA CYS A 29 6.95 -22.58 -20.20
C CYS A 29 6.57 -21.62 -21.33
N LEU A 30 5.30 -21.57 -21.73
CA LEU A 30 4.84 -20.67 -22.78
C LEU A 30 4.95 -19.21 -22.36
N ILE A 31 4.55 -18.87 -21.13
CA ILE A 31 4.70 -17.51 -20.60
C ILE A 31 6.18 -17.13 -20.56
N ASP A 32 7.05 -18.04 -20.11
CA ASP A 32 8.50 -17.81 -20.06
C ASP A 32 9.09 -17.49 -21.44
N ILE A 33 8.75 -18.29 -22.46
CA ILE A 33 9.22 -18.06 -23.83
C ILE A 33 8.72 -16.71 -24.38
N ILE A 34 7.45 -16.38 -24.14
CA ILE A 34 6.87 -15.11 -24.60
C ILE A 34 7.57 -13.92 -23.95
N LEU A 35 7.75 -13.96 -22.63
CA LEU A 35 8.37 -12.87 -21.88
C LEU A 35 9.85 -12.72 -22.19
N ASP A 36 10.59 -13.81 -22.41
CA ASP A 36 11.97 -13.75 -22.88
C ASP A 36 12.05 -13.08 -24.26
N GLY A 37 11.18 -13.45 -25.20
CA GLY A 37 11.11 -12.81 -26.52
C GLY A 37 10.80 -11.31 -26.44
N LEU A 38 9.84 -10.92 -25.59
CA LEU A 38 9.50 -9.52 -25.36
C LEU A 38 10.65 -8.74 -24.70
N LYS A 39 11.37 -9.36 -23.76
CA LYS A 39 12.53 -8.75 -23.11
C LYS A 39 13.65 -8.51 -24.11
N SER A 40 13.99 -9.50 -24.96
CA SER A 40 14.98 -9.32 -26.03
C SER A 40 14.58 -8.24 -27.03
N HIS A 41 13.29 -8.16 -27.36
CA HIS A 41 12.76 -7.08 -28.20
C HIS A 41 12.93 -5.71 -27.53
N MET A 42 12.67 -5.60 -26.22
CA MET A 42 12.89 -4.37 -25.46
C MET A 42 14.36 -3.93 -25.51
N GLU A 43 15.28 -4.86 -25.30
CA GLU A 43 16.71 -4.60 -25.35
C GLU A 43 17.16 -4.08 -26.72
N SER A 44 16.56 -4.57 -27.81
CA SER A 44 16.87 -4.12 -29.17
C SER A 44 16.37 -2.71 -29.51
N ILE A 45 15.36 -2.21 -28.79
CA ILE A 45 14.68 -0.93 -29.04
C ILE A 45 15.18 0.18 -28.10
N LYS A 46 16.03 -0.19 -27.14
CA LYS A 46 16.61 0.73 -26.16
C LYS A 46 17.30 1.92 -26.85
N GLY A 47 16.96 3.13 -26.42
CA GLY A 47 17.46 4.40 -26.96
C GLY A 47 16.66 4.97 -28.14
N THR A 48 15.52 4.36 -28.50
CA THR A 48 14.63 4.89 -29.54
C THR A 48 13.44 5.64 -28.96
N GLU A 49 12.79 6.49 -29.76
CA GLU A 49 11.57 7.22 -29.36
C GLU A 49 10.39 6.31 -28.96
N LYS A 50 10.43 5.02 -29.34
CA LYS A 50 9.37 4.05 -29.06
C LYS A 50 9.59 3.26 -27.76
N GLU A 51 10.74 3.42 -27.10
CA GLU A 51 11.11 2.65 -25.91
C GLU A 51 10.08 2.82 -24.78
N GLU A 52 9.69 4.05 -24.44
CA GLU A 52 8.78 4.29 -23.30
C GLU A 52 7.39 3.66 -23.52
N LEU A 53 6.84 3.79 -24.73
CA LEU A 53 5.53 3.23 -25.06
C LEU A 53 5.53 1.70 -25.02
N LEU A 54 6.57 1.08 -25.59
CA LEU A 54 6.70 -0.37 -25.59
C LEU A 54 7.02 -0.91 -24.19
N LEU A 55 7.76 -0.18 -23.37
CA LEU A 55 8.03 -0.55 -21.98
C LEU A 55 6.71 -0.65 -21.20
N LYS A 56 5.83 0.35 -21.29
CA LYS A 56 4.50 0.31 -20.64
C LYS A 56 3.66 -0.86 -21.13
N GLN A 57 3.72 -1.17 -22.43
CA GLN A 57 3.02 -2.32 -22.98
C GLN A 57 3.60 -3.64 -22.44
N TYR A 58 4.93 -3.79 -22.42
CA TYR A 58 5.60 -4.96 -21.87
C TYR A 58 5.25 -5.18 -20.40
N GLU A 59 5.28 -4.13 -19.57
CA GLU A 59 4.93 -4.23 -18.14
C GLU A 59 3.47 -4.68 -17.95
N ARG A 60 2.55 -4.15 -18.76
CA ARG A 60 1.14 -4.56 -18.74
C ARG A 60 0.99 -6.02 -19.13
N ASP A 61 1.59 -6.42 -20.23
CA ASP A 61 1.45 -7.76 -20.80
C ASP A 61 2.13 -8.81 -19.87
N ARG A 62 3.29 -8.47 -19.30
CA ARG A 62 3.97 -9.25 -18.25
C ARG A 62 3.06 -9.50 -17.05
N PHE A 63 2.47 -8.44 -16.50
CA PHE A 63 1.56 -8.56 -15.37
C PHE A 63 0.36 -9.45 -15.73
N GLN A 64 -0.29 -9.21 -16.88
CA GLN A 64 -1.48 -9.95 -17.28
C GLN A 64 -1.24 -11.45 -17.46
N LEU A 65 -0.12 -11.82 -18.08
CA LEU A 65 0.26 -13.21 -18.33
C LEU A 65 0.54 -13.94 -17.01
N ILE A 66 1.37 -13.36 -16.13
CA ILE A 66 1.72 -14.00 -14.86
C ILE A 66 0.52 -14.02 -13.90
N ASN A 67 -0.33 -12.99 -13.92
CA ASN A 67 -1.51 -12.91 -13.06
C ASN A 67 -2.50 -14.05 -13.30
N GLN A 68 -2.52 -14.66 -14.50
CA GLN A 68 -3.34 -15.86 -14.72
C GLN A 68 -2.96 -17.01 -13.77
N LEU A 69 -1.66 -17.20 -13.50
CA LEU A 69 -1.18 -18.22 -12.56
C LEU A 69 -1.58 -17.87 -11.12
N VAL A 70 -1.52 -16.59 -10.76
CA VAL A 70 -1.95 -16.07 -9.46
C VAL A 70 -3.44 -16.34 -9.23
N MET A 71 -4.31 -16.04 -10.20
CA MET A 71 -5.76 -16.29 -10.11
C MET A 71 -6.09 -17.78 -9.94
N ASN A 72 -5.25 -18.66 -10.50
CA ASN A 72 -5.34 -20.10 -10.35
C ASN A 72 -4.60 -20.66 -9.13
N LYS A 73 -4.14 -19.79 -8.21
CA LYS A 73 -3.41 -20.15 -6.98
C LYS A 73 -2.10 -20.91 -7.21
N GLN A 74 -1.50 -20.78 -8.39
CA GLN A 74 -0.19 -21.35 -8.72
C GLN A 74 0.92 -20.42 -8.20
N TRP A 75 0.97 -20.22 -6.88
CA TRP A 75 1.81 -19.19 -6.24
C TRP A 75 3.30 -19.37 -6.50
N ASN A 76 3.80 -20.60 -6.48
CA ASN A 76 5.22 -20.89 -6.68
C ASN A 76 5.64 -20.58 -8.12
N SER A 77 4.90 -21.08 -9.10
CA SER A 77 5.19 -20.84 -10.51
C SER A 77 5.04 -19.36 -10.89
N ALA A 78 4.01 -18.69 -10.37
CA ALA A 78 3.83 -17.25 -10.56
C ALA A 78 4.98 -16.45 -9.95
N ALA A 79 5.45 -16.83 -8.75
CA ALA A 79 6.58 -16.16 -8.12
C ALA A 79 7.89 -16.40 -8.87
N LEU A 80 8.14 -17.60 -9.39
CA LEU A 80 9.33 -17.86 -10.22
C LEU A 80 9.40 -16.94 -11.43
N LEU A 81 8.28 -16.78 -12.16
CA LEU A 81 8.21 -15.84 -13.29
C LEU A 81 8.28 -14.38 -12.82
N GLY A 82 7.60 -14.02 -11.73
CA GLY A 82 7.65 -12.68 -11.14
C GLY A 82 9.07 -12.27 -10.73
N GLU A 83 9.84 -13.21 -10.18
CA GLU A 83 11.26 -13.02 -9.84
C GLU A 83 12.12 -12.88 -11.10
N LYS A 84 11.95 -13.77 -12.08
CA LYS A 84 12.74 -13.76 -13.33
C LYS A 84 12.57 -12.46 -14.12
N TYR A 85 11.33 -11.95 -14.20
CA TYR A 85 10.99 -10.76 -14.98
C TYR A 85 10.80 -9.49 -14.16
N LEU A 86 11.11 -9.54 -12.86
CA LEU A 86 10.99 -8.42 -11.91
C LEU A 86 9.59 -7.79 -11.92
N ASP A 87 8.53 -8.60 -11.93
CA ASP A 87 7.17 -8.10 -11.78
C ASP A 87 6.83 -7.91 -10.29
N PHE A 88 7.14 -6.73 -9.78
CA PHE A 88 6.98 -6.42 -8.36
C PHE A 88 5.53 -6.49 -7.89
N LYS A 89 4.59 -6.12 -8.76
CA LYS A 89 3.16 -6.18 -8.45
C LYS A 89 2.72 -7.62 -8.17
N ILE A 90 3.15 -8.56 -9.01
CA ILE A 90 2.88 -9.99 -8.78
C ILE A 90 3.47 -10.45 -7.45
N LEU A 91 4.75 -10.15 -7.18
CA LEU A 91 5.41 -10.60 -5.95
C LEU A 91 4.70 -10.09 -4.69
N VAL A 92 4.25 -8.83 -4.69
CA VAL A 92 3.47 -8.26 -3.58
C VAL A 92 2.11 -8.94 -3.45
N ILE A 93 1.37 -9.15 -4.54
CA ILE A 93 0.08 -9.83 -4.53
C ILE A 93 0.21 -11.25 -3.95
N ILE A 94 1.24 -11.99 -4.34
CA ILE A 94 1.48 -13.35 -3.85
C ILE A 94 1.76 -13.33 -2.34
N CYS A 95 2.64 -12.45 -1.87
CA CYS A 95 2.97 -12.35 -0.45
C CYS A 95 1.75 -11.95 0.39
N GLU A 96 0.93 -11.02 -0.10
CA GLU A 96 -0.29 -10.59 0.58
C GLU A 96 -1.39 -11.66 0.56
N SER A 97 -1.51 -12.43 -0.53
CA SER A 97 -2.50 -13.51 -0.65
C SER A 97 -2.15 -14.74 0.19
N THR A 98 -0.86 -14.95 0.45
CA THR A 98 -0.35 -16.06 1.27
C THR A 98 -0.04 -15.65 2.72
N ASP A 99 -0.25 -14.37 3.05
CA ASP A 99 0.16 -13.72 4.30
C ASP A 99 1.62 -14.00 4.71
N ASN A 100 2.50 -14.14 3.73
CA ASN A 100 3.90 -14.48 3.95
C ASN A 100 4.77 -13.22 4.03
N GLN A 101 4.78 -12.60 5.21
CA GLN A 101 5.56 -11.38 5.45
C GLN A 101 7.08 -11.62 5.38
N GLN A 102 7.56 -12.78 5.81
CA GLN A 102 8.98 -13.12 5.74
C GLN A 102 9.48 -13.09 4.28
N ARG A 103 8.73 -13.72 3.37
CA ARG A 103 9.08 -13.74 1.95
C ARG A 103 9.09 -12.32 1.34
N LEU A 104 8.17 -11.45 1.78
CA LEU A 104 8.14 -10.06 1.36
C LEU A 104 9.41 -9.31 1.81
N ASP A 105 9.85 -9.54 3.04
CA ASP A 105 11.07 -8.93 3.59
C ASP A 105 12.31 -9.41 2.83
N GLU A 106 12.40 -10.71 2.51
CA GLU A 106 13.46 -11.27 1.67
C GLU A 106 13.50 -10.65 0.27
N TYR A 107 12.33 -10.35 -0.32
CA TYR A 107 12.26 -9.62 -1.60
C TYR A 107 12.70 -8.16 -1.48
N MET A 108 12.32 -7.48 -0.39
CA MET A 108 12.76 -6.10 -0.12
C MET A 108 14.26 -6.00 0.02
N ASP A 109 14.90 -6.97 0.66
CA ASP A 109 16.37 -6.99 0.79
C ASP A 109 17.05 -7.37 -0.52
N ARG A 110 16.57 -8.41 -1.20
CA ARG A 110 17.16 -8.92 -2.44
C ARG A 110 17.03 -7.95 -3.62
N PHE A 111 15.88 -7.29 -3.76
CA PHE A 111 15.56 -6.40 -4.88
C PHE A 111 15.57 -4.92 -4.49
N ASN A 112 16.31 -4.57 -3.44
CA ASN A 112 16.36 -3.20 -2.94
C ASN A 112 16.92 -2.21 -3.97
N ASN A 113 17.91 -2.64 -4.76
CA ASN A 113 18.59 -1.79 -5.75
C ASN A 113 17.73 -1.51 -6.97
N GLU A 114 16.81 -2.41 -7.29
CA GLU A 114 15.85 -2.36 -8.37
C GLU A 114 14.59 -1.56 -7.96
N GLY A 115 14.52 -1.10 -6.71
CA GLY A 115 13.44 -0.24 -6.22
C GLY A 115 12.23 -0.99 -5.65
N PHE A 116 12.34 -2.29 -5.36
CA PHE A 116 11.22 -3.08 -4.82
C PHE A 116 10.66 -2.49 -3.52
N SER A 117 11.55 -2.08 -2.60
CA SER A 117 11.15 -1.46 -1.34
C SER A 117 10.28 -0.21 -1.55
N LYS A 118 10.66 0.66 -2.51
CA LYS A 118 9.89 1.86 -2.85
C LYS A 118 8.51 1.49 -3.41
N PHE A 119 8.47 0.52 -4.33
CA PHE A 119 7.24 0.02 -4.92
C PHE A 119 6.27 -0.55 -3.86
N VAL A 120 6.77 -1.31 -2.89
CA VAL A 120 5.94 -1.86 -1.80
C VAL A 120 5.28 -0.74 -0.98
N TYR A 121 6.03 0.34 -0.68
CA TYR A 121 5.49 1.47 0.07
C TYR A 121 4.42 2.23 -0.73
N GLU A 122 4.67 2.48 -2.02
CA GLU A 122 3.69 3.08 -2.94
C GLU A 122 2.41 2.23 -3.03
N TRP A 123 2.57 0.91 -3.16
CA TRP A 123 1.45 -0.02 -3.22
C TRP A 123 0.62 -0.03 -1.92
N TYR A 124 1.27 -0.04 -0.75
CA TYR A 124 0.55 0.06 0.53
C TYR A 124 -0.18 1.39 0.71
N MET A 125 0.33 2.48 0.12
CA MET A 125 -0.38 3.76 0.10
C MET A 125 -1.62 3.72 -0.79
N GLN A 126 -1.51 3.17 -2.00
CA GLN A 126 -2.65 3.04 -2.93
C GLN A 126 -3.75 2.14 -2.38
N GLU A 127 -3.40 1.05 -1.70
CA GLU A 127 -4.35 0.09 -1.13
C GLU A 127 -4.90 0.49 0.24
N ASN A 128 -4.63 1.72 0.72
CA ASN A 128 -5.01 2.21 2.05
C ASN A 128 -4.52 1.32 3.22
N LYS A 129 -3.41 0.59 3.03
CA LYS A 129 -2.81 -0.30 4.04
C LYS A 129 -1.80 0.43 4.93
N GLN A 130 -2.14 1.64 5.38
CA GLN A 130 -1.25 2.52 6.14
C GLN A 130 -0.76 1.87 7.45
N ALA A 131 -1.59 1.05 8.10
CA ALA A 131 -1.21 0.31 9.29
C ALA A 131 -0.04 -0.66 9.06
N LYS A 132 0.06 -1.27 7.86
CA LYS A 132 1.19 -2.14 7.51
C LYS A 132 2.47 -1.34 7.31
N LEU A 133 2.38 -0.14 6.73
CA LEU A 133 3.50 0.79 6.62
C LEU A 133 4.04 1.16 8.01
N VAL A 134 3.15 1.56 8.93
CA VAL A 134 3.49 1.90 10.33
C VAL A 134 4.15 0.72 11.05
N ASN A 135 3.61 -0.48 10.91
CA ASN A 135 4.19 -1.69 11.50
C ASN A 135 5.59 -1.98 10.96
N ARG A 136 5.86 -1.68 9.69
CA ARG A 136 7.18 -1.84 9.07
C ARG A 136 8.16 -0.79 9.58
N CYS A 137 7.74 0.48 9.70
CA CYS A 137 8.54 1.52 10.35
C CYS A 137 8.98 1.12 11.77
N ARG A 138 8.11 0.41 12.52
CA ARG A 138 8.41 -0.04 13.88
C ARG A 138 9.39 -1.24 13.94
N LYS A 139 9.39 -2.11 12.93
CA LYS A 139 10.06 -3.42 12.97
C LYS A 139 11.51 -3.43 12.47
N PHE A 140 11.92 -2.49 11.61
CA PHE A 140 13.18 -2.61 10.87
C PHE A 140 14.29 -1.64 11.29
N ASN A 141 15.51 -2.18 11.43
CA ASN A 141 16.72 -1.44 11.78
C ASN A 141 17.58 -1.12 10.54
N LYS A 142 17.94 0.16 10.43
CA LYS A 142 19.06 0.81 9.70
C LYS A 142 19.11 0.81 8.16
N THR A 143 18.93 -0.28 7.41
CA THR A 143 19.16 -0.25 5.94
C THR A 143 17.89 0.09 5.14
N SER A 144 16.80 -0.64 5.37
CA SER A 144 15.46 -0.36 4.79
C SER A 144 14.85 0.95 5.33
N ASN A 145 15.41 1.46 6.43
CA ASN A 145 15.10 2.79 6.95
C ASN A 145 15.45 3.89 5.95
N ARG A 146 16.57 3.84 5.22
CA ARG A 146 16.93 4.95 4.33
C ARG A 146 15.90 5.14 3.22
N THR A 147 15.50 4.05 2.56
CA THR A 147 14.52 4.08 1.47
C THR A 147 13.14 4.49 1.97
N LEU A 148 12.74 4.00 3.16
CA LEU A 148 11.51 4.39 3.83
C LEU A 148 11.52 5.86 4.27
N TYR A 149 12.61 6.34 4.87
CA TYR A 149 12.76 7.74 5.28
C TYR A 149 12.76 8.69 4.08
N THR A 150 13.42 8.32 2.98
CA THR A 150 13.33 9.06 1.71
C THR A 150 11.89 9.09 1.21
N PHE A 151 11.22 7.94 1.16
CA PHE A 151 9.81 7.84 0.76
C PHE A 151 8.87 8.69 1.63
N LEU A 152 9.00 8.62 2.95
CA LEU A 152 8.22 9.43 3.88
C LEU A 152 8.52 10.93 3.73
N SER A 153 9.74 11.30 3.31
CA SER A 153 10.10 12.71 3.06
C SER A 153 9.59 13.20 1.70
N GLU A 154 9.43 12.33 0.70
CA GLU A 154 8.78 12.64 -0.58
C GLU A 154 7.27 12.89 -0.41
N HIS A 155 6.69 12.44 0.71
CA HIS A 155 5.26 12.55 1.02
C HIS A 155 5.03 13.40 2.28
N PRO A 156 4.80 14.72 2.12
CA PRO A 156 4.65 15.65 3.25
C PRO A 156 3.63 15.19 4.31
N PHE A 157 2.51 14.60 3.87
CA PHE A 157 1.45 14.08 4.74
C PHE A 157 1.85 12.89 5.63
N LEU A 158 2.98 12.25 5.36
CA LEU A 158 3.52 11.14 6.16
C LEU A 158 4.72 11.57 7.03
N SER A 159 5.16 12.83 6.92
CA SER A 159 6.32 13.36 7.65
C SER A 159 6.18 13.22 9.16
N TRP A 160 4.96 13.40 9.69
CA TRP A 160 4.69 13.23 11.12
C TRP A 160 5.02 11.82 11.63
N MET A 161 4.85 10.78 10.81
CA MET A 161 5.20 9.41 11.21
C MET A 161 6.71 9.28 11.43
N LYS A 162 7.52 9.81 10.52
CA LYS A 162 8.98 9.85 10.66
C LYS A 162 9.37 10.50 11.99
N ASP A 163 8.74 11.62 12.32
CA ASP A 163 9.07 12.39 13.51
C ASP A 163 8.67 11.64 14.78
N VAL A 164 7.52 10.96 14.80
CA VAL A 164 7.12 10.05 15.89
C VAL A 164 8.13 8.93 16.10
N PHE A 165 8.62 8.29 15.02
CA PHE A 165 9.61 7.21 15.14
C PHE A 165 10.98 7.71 15.59
N ASN A 166 11.34 8.95 15.25
CA ASN A 166 12.56 9.60 15.69
C ASN A 166 12.45 10.22 17.10
N GLN A 167 11.32 10.02 17.80
CA GLN A 167 11.00 10.63 19.10
C GLN A 167 10.94 12.17 19.06
N ASN A 168 10.84 12.75 17.87
CA ASN A 168 10.61 14.18 17.68
C ASN A 168 9.11 14.47 17.71
N PHE A 169 8.51 14.41 18.90
CA PHE A 169 7.07 14.60 19.04
C PHE A 169 6.61 16.03 18.76
N ASP A 170 7.48 17.03 18.95
CA ASP A 170 7.20 18.43 18.61
C ASP A 170 7.00 18.61 17.10
N GLY A 171 7.93 18.10 16.28
CA GLY A 171 7.80 18.15 14.82
C GLY A 171 6.57 17.37 14.31
N ALA A 172 6.27 16.23 14.95
CA ALA A 172 5.05 15.49 14.64
C ALA A 172 3.77 16.28 14.98
N ALA A 173 3.74 17.00 16.10
CA ALA A 173 2.59 17.80 16.50
C ALA A 173 2.33 18.95 15.52
N GLU A 174 3.37 19.67 15.11
CA GLU A 174 3.27 20.78 14.15
C GLU A 174 2.79 20.30 12.78
N THR A 175 3.40 19.23 12.26
CA THR A 175 3.01 18.65 10.96
C THR A 175 1.58 18.09 10.98
N LEU A 176 1.15 17.43 12.06
CA LEU A 176 -0.23 16.95 12.19
C LEU A 176 -1.24 18.11 12.28
N ASN A 177 -0.88 19.20 12.96
CA ASN A 177 -1.74 20.38 13.06
C ASN A 177 -1.89 21.07 11.70
N ASP A 178 -0.80 21.24 10.96
CA ASP A 178 -0.82 21.79 9.60
C ASP A 178 -1.68 20.95 8.65
N LEU A 179 -1.52 19.63 8.69
CA LEU A 179 -2.37 18.70 7.93
C LEU A 179 -3.84 18.81 8.31
N ALA A 180 -4.16 19.01 9.59
CA ALA A 180 -5.53 19.20 10.04
C ALA A 180 -6.15 20.52 9.55
N LEU A 181 -5.35 21.59 9.45
CA LEU A 181 -5.80 22.88 8.91
C LEU A 181 -6.09 22.80 7.41
N HIS A 182 -5.33 22.00 6.67
CA HIS A 182 -5.51 21.79 5.24
C HIS A 182 -6.51 20.68 4.87
N GLU A 183 -6.96 19.88 5.85
CA GLU A 183 -8.01 18.89 5.65
C GLU A 183 -9.36 19.59 5.43
N THR A 184 -10.01 19.29 4.30
CA THR A 184 -11.30 19.88 3.90
C THR A 184 -12.35 18.83 3.53
N GLU A 185 -11.96 17.57 3.39
CA GLU A 185 -12.82 16.51 2.85
C GLU A 185 -13.56 15.75 3.93
N SER A 186 -12.96 15.60 5.13
CA SER A 186 -13.52 14.78 6.19
C SER A 186 -13.33 15.40 7.57
N VAL A 187 -14.44 15.75 8.21
CA VAL A 187 -14.51 16.21 9.62
C VAL A 187 -13.89 15.18 10.57
N ARG A 188 -14.22 13.88 10.40
CA ARG A 188 -13.66 12.79 11.22
C ARG A 188 -12.14 12.70 11.09
N ARG A 189 -11.61 12.86 9.88
CA ARG A 189 -10.16 12.83 9.62
C ARG A 189 -9.47 14.02 10.25
N LYS A 190 -10.04 15.22 10.11
CA LYS A 190 -9.56 16.44 10.77
C LYS A 190 -9.55 16.30 12.30
N LYS A 191 -10.63 15.79 12.91
CA LYS A 191 -10.71 15.49 14.35
C LYS A 191 -9.61 14.53 14.80
N THR A 192 -9.37 13.49 14.00
CA THR A 192 -8.33 12.49 14.27
C THR A 192 -6.95 13.14 14.24
N MET A 193 -6.64 13.94 13.20
CA MET A 193 -5.36 14.65 13.09
C MET A 193 -5.12 15.62 14.25
N LEU A 194 -6.12 16.42 14.64
CA LEU A 194 -6.05 17.33 15.78
C LEU A 194 -5.87 16.58 17.11
N SER A 195 -6.57 15.45 17.29
CA SER A 195 -6.42 14.63 18.49
C SER A 195 -5.01 14.03 18.56
N LEU A 196 -4.46 13.56 17.45
CA LEU A 196 -3.07 13.07 17.40
C LEU A 196 -2.06 14.21 17.59
N SER A 197 -2.28 15.42 17.03
CA SER A 197 -1.37 16.55 17.21
C SER A 197 -1.30 16.97 18.67
N LYS A 198 -2.45 17.03 19.36
CA LYS A 198 -2.54 17.27 20.81
C LYS A 198 -1.79 16.21 21.60
N LEU A 199 -2.02 14.92 21.32
CA LEU A 199 -1.31 13.83 22.00
C LEU A 199 0.20 13.87 21.77
N ALA A 200 0.65 14.16 20.55
CA ALA A 200 2.06 14.32 20.23
C ALA A 200 2.68 15.49 21.00
N LYS A 201 2.00 16.65 21.06
CA LYS A 201 2.50 17.80 21.82
C LYS A 201 2.56 17.52 23.33
N LEU A 202 1.60 16.79 23.88
CA LEU A 202 1.60 16.37 25.28
C LEU A 202 2.68 15.33 25.60
N ALA A 203 3.09 14.51 24.62
CA ALA A 203 4.16 13.53 24.76
C ALA A 203 5.55 14.13 24.55
N ALA A 204 5.65 15.34 23.98
CA ALA A 204 6.89 16.05 23.79
C ALA A 204 7.52 16.43 25.14
N SER A 205 8.84 16.41 25.22
CA SER A 205 9.57 16.80 26.44
C SER A 205 9.69 18.31 26.62
N ASP A 206 9.35 19.10 25.59
CA ASP A 206 9.39 20.56 25.66
C ASP A 206 8.03 21.14 26.08
N GLU A 207 7.92 21.47 27.36
CA GLU A 207 6.73 22.11 27.95
C GLU A 207 6.51 23.55 27.45
N ARG A 208 7.50 24.14 26.75
CA ARG A 208 7.40 25.51 26.26
C ARG A 208 6.33 25.62 25.18
N ASN A 209 5.37 26.53 25.40
CA ASN A 209 4.22 26.76 24.52
C ASN A 209 3.24 25.58 24.40
N GLN A 210 3.38 24.53 25.22
CA GLN A 210 2.47 23.39 25.23
C GLN A 210 1.03 23.84 25.52
N ASP A 211 0.83 24.64 26.57
CA ASP A 211 -0.51 25.11 26.95
C ASP A 211 -1.20 25.90 25.83
N LYS A 212 -0.48 26.84 25.21
CA LYS A 212 -1.03 27.65 24.11
C LYS A 212 -1.43 26.81 22.89
N PHE A 213 -0.62 25.81 22.57
CA PHE A 213 -0.90 24.90 21.47
C PHE A 213 -2.11 24.03 21.78
N VAL A 214 -2.14 23.44 22.97
CA VAL A 214 -3.24 22.59 23.43
C VAL A 214 -4.56 23.37 23.49
N ASP A 215 -4.53 24.62 23.97
CA ASP A 215 -5.70 25.50 23.99
C ASP A 215 -6.21 25.81 22.59
N SER A 216 -5.31 26.06 21.63
CA SER A 216 -5.69 26.27 20.23
C SER A 216 -6.39 25.03 19.65
N VAL A 217 -5.76 23.86 19.82
CA VAL A 217 -6.31 22.60 19.32
C VAL A 217 -7.64 22.24 20.00
N ASN A 218 -7.81 22.56 21.29
CA ASN A 218 -9.08 22.37 21.99
C ASN A 218 -10.21 23.20 21.36
N ARG A 219 -9.96 24.48 21.04
CA ARG A 219 -10.96 25.32 20.35
C ARG A 219 -11.35 24.74 18.99
N ASP A 220 -10.37 24.24 18.24
CA ASP A 220 -10.62 23.63 16.93
C ASP A 220 -11.41 22.31 17.06
N LEU A 221 -11.16 21.53 18.12
CA LEU A 221 -11.91 20.31 18.43
C LEU A 221 -13.34 20.63 18.90
N GLU A 222 -13.53 21.64 19.74
CA GLU A 222 -14.86 22.14 20.16
C GLU A 222 -15.68 22.57 18.94
N LEU A 223 -15.08 23.29 17.99
CA LEU A 223 -15.75 23.67 16.75
C LEU A 223 -16.21 22.43 15.95
N ILE A 224 -15.39 21.38 15.90
CA ILE A 224 -15.75 20.12 15.23
C ILE A 224 -16.88 19.40 15.97
N GLU A 225 -16.88 19.41 17.31
CA GLU A 225 -17.98 18.82 18.09
C GLU A 225 -19.31 19.52 17.76
N PHE A 226 -19.32 20.85 17.65
CA PHE A 226 -20.51 21.57 17.18
C PHE A 226 -20.92 21.17 15.76
N GLN A 227 -19.96 20.99 14.84
CA GLN A 227 -20.24 20.52 13.47
C GLN A 227 -20.82 19.10 13.43
N GLU A 228 -20.46 18.23 14.38
CA GLU A 228 -20.99 16.87 14.49
C GLU A 228 -22.38 16.83 15.15
N GLU A 229 -22.74 17.82 15.96
CA GLU A 229 -24.06 17.94 16.62
C GLU A 229 -25.15 18.51 15.70
N VAL A 230 -24.80 19.17 14.58
CA VAL A 230 -25.78 19.66 13.60
C VAL A 230 -26.44 18.46 12.89
N PRO A 231 -27.79 18.32 12.94
CA PRO A 231 -28.47 17.20 12.31
C PRO A 231 -28.29 17.19 10.78
N ASP A 232 -28.05 16.02 10.19
CA ASP A 232 -28.00 15.77 8.74
C ASP A 232 -29.38 16.03 8.08
N TYR A 233 -29.77 17.28 7.90
CA TYR A 233 -30.96 17.65 7.14
C TYR A 233 -30.62 17.74 5.65
N GLU A 234 -30.28 16.59 5.04
CA GLU A 234 -30.65 16.15 3.67
C GLU A 234 -29.73 15.00 3.18
N PRO A 235 -30.16 13.72 3.27
CA PRO A 235 -29.27 12.56 3.16
C PRO A 235 -29.02 12.07 1.72
N HIS A 236 -29.20 12.89 0.68
CA HIS A 236 -29.20 12.37 -0.71
C HIS A 236 -28.01 12.72 -1.58
N GLN A 237 -27.01 13.49 -1.12
CA GLN A 237 -25.81 13.76 -1.94
C GLN A 237 -24.45 13.77 -1.20
N MET A 238 -24.40 13.60 0.13
CA MET A 238 -23.14 13.73 0.88
C MET A 238 -22.53 12.38 1.28
N ASN A 239 -21.92 11.67 0.33
CA ASN A 239 -20.93 10.62 0.65
C ASN A 239 -19.55 11.18 1.04
N ALA A 240 -19.47 12.49 1.27
CA ALA A 240 -18.36 13.16 1.94
C ALA A 240 -18.95 14.41 2.59
N THR A 241 -19.17 14.38 3.91
CA THR A 241 -19.41 15.60 4.71
C THR A 241 -18.17 16.48 4.59
N LYS A 242 -18.18 17.33 3.55
CA LYS A 242 -17.22 18.40 3.33
C LYS A 242 -17.18 19.27 4.58
N ILE A 243 -15.99 19.75 4.90
CA ILE A 243 -15.79 20.69 5.99
C ILE A 243 -16.47 21.99 5.57
N ASN A 244 -17.65 22.25 6.13
CA ASN A 244 -18.33 23.52 5.96
C ASN A 244 -17.44 24.58 6.61
N LEU A 245 -16.80 25.39 5.75
CA LEU A 245 -16.15 26.61 6.19
C LEU A 245 -17.18 27.44 6.95
N SER A 246 -16.74 28.03 8.04
CA SER A 246 -17.49 28.79 9.06
C SER A 246 -18.44 29.89 8.54
N MET A 247 -18.56 30.11 7.22
CA MET A 247 -19.57 31.00 6.64
C MET A 247 -20.97 30.37 6.53
N GLU A 248 -21.13 29.05 6.44
CA GLU A 248 -22.47 28.44 6.32
C GLU A 248 -23.18 28.25 7.68
N LEU A 249 -22.45 28.32 8.80
CA LEU A 249 -23.03 28.18 10.15
C LEU A 249 -23.63 29.48 10.71
N ILE A 250 -23.51 30.61 10.01
CA ILE A 250 -24.03 31.92 10.46
C ILE A 250 -25.40 32.24 9.83
N GLU A 251 -25.86 31.44 8.85
CA GLU A 251 -27.15 31.66 8.14
C GLU A 251 -28.27 30.67 8.52
N ILE A 252 -28.13 29.90 9.61
CA ILE A 252 -29.23 29.12 10.23
C ILE A 252 -29.60 29.76 11.57
#